data_AF-A0A2A7AV73-F1
#
_entry.id   AF-A0A2A7AV73-F1
#
_cell.length_a   1.000
_cell.length_b   1.000
_cell.length_c   1.000
_cell.angle_alpha   90.00
_cell.angle_beta   90.00
_cell.angle_gamma   90.00
#
_symmetry.space_group_name_H-M   'P 1'
#
loop_
_entity.id
_entity.type
_entity.pdbx_description
1 polymer ?
#
loop_
_entity_poly.entity_id
_entity_poly.type
_entity_poly.pdbx_seq_one_letter_code
_entity_poly.pdbx_strand_id
1 'polypeptide(L)'
;MSTAMSKAESNALVVSYDVLGTHVELDLDFVKKYLVRGKAELVSNQELVFFMNTCRQQKLNPLVQGEVYLIKYSKDDPAQMVVGKDAYLRRAFDHPDYLFKNDGITVQRGNEIIQKEGCCLYPGETLVGGWCRVTFMRNGKERTAFKEVAFAEYNKGQANWKSKPGTMINKVAVSQCVRDAFPKDYEGMYSEDEMIASGAIPAEYRELDDPKPEEQPAEEEDPVISQEQRQQLFKAAQANFGKDKGNAVVKSIIEEMGLTSTTGMKMSTYNKVVERLVEICTAHKAELEAEEATKNDGAAEE
;
A
#
# COMPACT_ATOMS: atom_id res chain seq x y z
N MET A 1 10.51 5.54 10.92
CA MET A 1 10.18 6.92 10.50
C MET A 1 9.34 6.79 9.24
N SER A 2 8.19 7.48 9.15
CA SER A 2 7.34 7.41 7.96
C SER A 2 7.92 8.35 6.90
N THR A 3 8.38 7.78 5.79
CA THR A 3 8.75 8.55 4.60
C THR A 3 7.48 9.17 4.05
N ALA A 4 7.33 10.48 4.15
CA ALA A 4 6.18 11.18 3.58
C ALA A 4 6.21 11.03 2.06
N MET A 5 5.09 10.60 1.47
CA MET A 5 4.94 10.49 0.02
C MET A 5 5.15 11.86 -0.65
N SER A 6 5.73 11.86 -1.84
CA SER A 6 5.83 13.06 -2.66
C SER A 6 4.45 13.52 -3.12
N LYS A 7 4.31 14.82 -3.44
CA LYS A 7 3.06 15.36 -4.03
C LYS A 7 2.63 14.61 -5.30
N ALA A 8 3.58 14.13 -6.10
CA ALA A 8 3.28 13.39 -7.32
C ALA A 8 2.68 12.01 -7.02
N GLU A 9 3.22 11.30 -6.03
CA GLU A 9 2.68 10.00 -5.58
C GLU A 9 1.32 10.15 -4.92
N SER A 10 1.14 11.17 -4.05
CA SER A 10 -0.16 11.45 -3.44
C SER A 10 -1.24 11.75 -4.49
N ASN A 11 -0.91 12.54 -5.51
CA ASN A 11 -1.84 12.85 -6.61
C ASN A 11 -2.16 11.62 -7.48
N ALA A 12 -1.20 10.72 -7.69
CA ALA A 12 -1.41 9.49 -8.46
C ALA A 12 -2.35 8.50 -7.76
N LEU A 13 -2.48 8.60 -6.43
CA LEU A 13 -3.36 7.75 -5.61
C LEU A 13 -4.77 8.33 -5.42
N VAL A 14 -5.04 9.53 -5.95
CA VAL A 14 -6.38 10.11 -5.94
C VAL A 14 -7.30 9.31 -6.86
N VAL A 15 -8.49 9.01 -6.36
CA VAL A 15 -9.53 8.28 -7.08
C VAL A 15 -10.71 9.21 -7.34
N SER A 16 -11.00 9.46 -8.62
CA SER A 16 -12.12 10.29 -9.07
C SER A 16 -13.08 9.50 -9.97
N TYR A 17 -14.39 9.59 -9.71
CA TYR A 17 -15.44 8.94 -10.51
C TYR A 17 -16.82 9.51 -10.20
N ASP A 18 -17.72 9.40 -11.19
CA ASP A 18 -19.14 9.71 -11.00
C ASP A 18 -19.94 8.47 -10.60
N VAL A 19 -20.81 8.65 -9.61
CA VAL A 19 -21.74 7.65 -9.10
C VAL A 19 -23.04 8.32 -8.65
N LEU A 20 -24.19 7.84 -9.14
CA LEU A 20 -25.52 8.36 -8.76
C LEU A 20 -25.68 9.88 -8.92
N GLY A 21 -25.11 10.45 -10.00
CA GLY A 21 -25.16 11.89 -10.25
C GLY A 21 -24.29 12.73 -9.29
N THR A 22 -23.47 12.09 -8.45
CA THR A 22 -22.51 12.74 -7.56
C THR A 22 -21.09 12.48 -8.07
N HIS A 23 -20.29 13.53 -8.13
CA HIS A 23 -18.86 13.42 -8.37
C HIS A 23 -18.16 13.06 -7.06
N VAL A 24 -17.43 11.95 -7.04
CA VAL A 24 -16.67 11.49 -5.88
C VAL A 24 -15.18 11.62 -6.18
N GLU A 25 -14.47 12.34 -5.32
CA GLU A 25 -13.01 12.46 -5.33
C GLU A 25 -12.47 12.06 -3.95
N LEU A 26 -11.55 11.10 -3.93
CA LEU A 26 -11.00 10.52 -2.71
C LEU A 26 -9.49 10.54 -2.76
N ASP A 27 -8.88 11.13 -1.73
CA ASP A 27 -7.47 10.98 -1.40
C ASP A 27 -7.30 10.21 -0.08
N LEU A 28 -6.07 9.76 0.19
CA LEU A 28 -5.77 8.94 1.36
C LEU A 28 -6.09 9.63 2.69
N ASP A 29 -5.75 10.91 2.81
CA ASP A 29 -5.92 11.67 4.05
C ASP A 29 -7.41 11.90 4.33
N PHE A 30 -8.18 12.24 3.29
CA PHE A 30 -9.61 12.41 3.37
C PHE A 30 -10.30 11.12 3.83
N VAL A 31 -9.98 9.98 3.19
CA VAL A 31 -10.58 8.70 3.55
C VAL A 31 -10.20 8.31 4.98
N LYS A 32 -8.91 8.41 5.33
CA LYS A 32 -8.41 8.05 6.66
C LYS A 32 -9.08 8.88 7.76
N LYS A 33 -9.24 10.18 7.53
CA LYS A 33 -9.76 11.12 8.53
C LYS A 33 -11.27 11.10 8.66
N TYR A 34 -12.00 10.92 7.56
CA TYR A 34 -13.46 11.15 7.53
C TYR A 34 -14.29 9.90 7.25
N LEU A 35 -13.74 8.89 6.58
CA LEU A 35 -14.50 7.76 6.06
C LEU A 35 -14.19 6.43 6.77
N VAL A 36 -13.08 6.34 7.49
CA VAL A 36 -12.77 5.19 8.33
C VAL A 36 -13.59 5.22 9.62
N ARG A 37 -14.14 4.07 10.01
CA ARG A 37 -14.75 3.85 11.32
C ARG A 37 -13.82 3.00 12.20
N GLY A 38 -13.87 3.23 13.50
CA GLY A 38 -12.98 2.57 14.46
C GLY A 38 -11.65 3.31 14.59
N LYS A 39 -10.54 2.57 14.52
CA LYS A 39 -9.18 3.08 14.73
C LYS A 39 -8.51 3.44 13.41
N ALA A 40 -8.75 4.65 12.94
CA ALA A 40 -8.22 5.15 11.67
C ALA A 40 -6.68 5.13 11.60
N GLU A 41 -6.02 5.36 12.73
CA GLU A 41 -4.56 5.33 12.86
C GLU A 41 -3.93 3.97 12.54
N LEU A 42 -4.70 2.88 12.64
CA LEU A 42 -4.25 1.51 12.36
C LEU A 42 -4.45 1.09 10.91
N VAL A 43 -5.13 1.91 10.09
CA VAL A 43 -5.35 1.60 8.67
C VAL A 43 -4.12 1.97 7.84
N SER A 44 -3.62 1.01 7.07
CA SER A 44 -2.47 1.17 6.19
C SER A 44 -2.85 1.93 4.91
N ASN A 45 -1.86 2.50 4.22
CA ASN A 45 -2.11 3.15 2.93
C ASN A 45 -2.58 2.15 1.88
N GLN A 46 -2.08 0.91 1.92
CA GLN A 46 -2.53 -0.16 1.02
C GLN A 46 -4.03 -0.46 1.21
N GLU A 47 -4.51 -0.56 2.46
CA GLU A 47 -5.93 -0.77 2.77
C GLU A 47 -6.81 0.38 2.23
N LEU A 48 -6.33 1.63 2.37
CA LEU A 48 -7.04 2.81 1.84
C LEU A 48 -7.07 2.80 0.31
N VAL A 49 -5.96 2.52 -0.36
CA VAL A 49 -5.88 2.42 -1.83
C VAL A 49 -6.80 1.32 -2.34
N PHE A 50 -6.83 0.15 -1.68
CA PHE A 50 -7.71 -0.95 -2.04
C PHE A 50 -9.18 -0.56 -1.86
N PHE A 51 -9.53 0.08 -0.75
CA PHE A 51 -10.88 0.59 -0.49
C PHE A 51 -11.34 1.60 -1.56
N MET A 52 -10.53 2.62 -1.86
CA MET A 52 -10.88 3.65 -2.84
C MET A 52 -11.05 3.06 -4.25
N ASN A 53 -10.14 2.18 -4.66
CA ASN A 53 -10.22 1.51 -5.95
C ASN A 53 -11.44 0.60 -6.05
N THR A 54 -11.78 -0.11 -4.97
CA THR A 54 -12.98 -0.95 -4.92
C THR A 54 -14.23 -0.09 -5.05
N CYS A 55 -14.32 1.04 -4.35
CA CYS A 55 -15.46 1.95 -4.47
C CYS A 55 -15.64 2.46 -5.92
N ARG A 56 -14.53 2.84 -6.58
CA ARG A 56 -14.55 3.27 -8.00
C ARG A 56 -15.01 2.15 -8.93
N GLN A 57 -14.41 0.96 -8.82
CA GLN A 57 -14.72 -0.18 -9.69
C GLN A 57 -16.17 -0.63 -9.51
N GLN A 58 -16.64 -0.67 -8.27
CA GLN A 58 -17.97 -1.13 -7.91
C GLN A 58 -19.03 -0.03 -7.96
N LYS A 59 -18.69 1.19 -8.35
CA LYS A 59 -19.62 2.35 -8.38
C LYS A 59 -20.38 2.50 -7.05
N LEU A 60 -19.63 2.45 -5.95
CA LEU A 60 -20.14 2.70 -4.59
C LEU A 60 -19.81 4.13 -4.18
N ASN A 61 -20.69 4.76 -3.43
CA ASN A 61 -20.44 6.11 -2.93
C ASN A 61 -20.08 6.11 -1.43
N PRO A 62 -18.80 6.27 -1.06
CA PRO A 62 -18.40 6.31 0.36
C PRO A 62 -18.79 7.63 1.07
N LEU A 63 -19.22 8.66 0.34
CA LEU A 63 -19.70 9.92 0.91
C LEU A 63 -21.16 9.81 1.41
N VAL A 64 -21.90 8.82 0.93
CA VAL A 64 -23.28 8.56 1.38
C VAL A 64 -23.23 7.71 2.64
N GLN A 65 -23.83 8.22 3.72
CA GLN A 65 -23.83 7.54 4.99
C GLN A 65 -24.52 6.17 4.89
N GLY A 66 -23.74 5.12 5.14
CA GLY A 66 -24.26 3.75 5.17
C GLY A 66 -24.21 3.01 3.85
N GLU A 67 -23.74 3.63 2.75
CA GLU A 67 -23.59 2.94 1.46
C GLU A 67 -22.35 2.04 1.43
N VAL A 68 -21.18 2.56 1.82
CA VAL A 68 -19.97 1.78 2.02
C VAL A 68 -19.05 2.48 3.02
N TYR A 69 -18.34 1.71 3.86
CA TYR A 69 -17.36 2.26 4.79
C TYR A 69 -16.27 1.23 5.12
N LEU A 70 -15.10 1.73 5.49
CA LEU A 70 -13.96 0.93 5.93
C LEU A 70 -13.91 0.91 7.46
N ILE A 71 -13.74 -0.24 8.08
CA ILE A 71 -13.62 -0.38 9.55
C ILE A 71 -12.30 -1.08 9.90
N LYS A 72 -11.61 -0.59 10.94
CA LYS A 72 -10.52 -1.34 11.58
C LYS A 72 -10.57 -1.19 13.10
N TYR A 73 -10.34 -2.29 13.82
CA TYR A 73 -10.44 -2.33 15.29
C TYR A 73 -9.10 -2.66 15.99
N SER A 74 -8.29 -3.49 15.37
CA SER A 74 -7.01 -3.97 15.88
C SER A 74 -5.93 -3.78 14.81
N LYS A 75 -4.68 -3.98 15.22
CA LYS A 75 -3.55 -3.99 14.30
C LYS A 75 -3.44 -5.34 13.59
N ASP A 76 -3.82 -6.42 14.27
CA ASP A 76 -3.62 -7.81 13.84
C ASP A 76 -4.69 -8.28 12.86
N ASP A 77 -5.84 -7.60 12.79
CA ASP A 77 -6.92 -7.90 11.85
C ASP A 77 -6.91 -6.92 10.67
N PRO A 78 -7.13 -7.39 9.43
CA PRO A 78 -7.23 -6.52 8.26
C PRO A 78 -8.44 -5.58 8.36
N ALA A 79 -8.35 -4.43 7.69
CA ALA A 79 -9.46 -3.51 7.56
C ALA A 79 -10.62 -4.16 6.80
N GLN A 80 -11.82 -4.08 7.35
CA GLN A 80 -13.02 -4.65 6.77
C GLN A 80 -13.81 -3.60 6.00
N MET A 81 -14.03 -3.85 4.71
CA MET A 81 -14.96 -3.07 3.91
C MET A 81 -16.39 -3.55 4.16
N VAL A 82 -17.26 -2.65 4.61
CA VAL A 82 -18.66 -2.97 4.84
C VAL A 82 -19.54 -2.20 3.87
N VAL A 83 -20.20 -2.96 2.99
CA VAL A 83 -21.20 -2.45 2.06
C VAL A 83 -22.57 -2.46 2.74
N GLY A 84 -23.31 -1.36 2.59
CA GLY A 84 -24.67 -1.18 3.09
C GLY A 84 -25.70 -2.08 2.40
N LYS A 85 -26.81 -2.36 3.11
CA LYS A 85 -27.94 -3.11 2.52
C LYS A 85 -28.52 -2.35 1.30
N ASP A 86 -28.60 -1.04 1.39
CA ASP A 86 -29.23 -0.21 0.35
C ASP A 86 -28.40 -0.16 -0.94
N ALA A 87 -27.07 -0.25 -0.84
CA ALA A 87 -26.20 -0.38 -2.01
C ALA A 87 -26.53 -1.66 -2.82
N TYR A 88 -26.74 -2.77 -2.11
CA TYR A 88 -27.18 -4.03 -2.72
C TYR A 88 -28.56 -3.90 -3.34
N LEU A 89 -29.53 -3.37 -2.58
CA LEU A 89 -30.91 -3.29 -3.04
C LEU A 89 -31.10 -2.35 -4.22
N ARG A 90 -30.43 -1.19 -4.22
CA ARG A 90 -30.47 -0.24 -5.33
C ARG A 90 -30.07 -0.92 -6.63
N ARG A 91 -28.93 -1.62 -6.63
CA ARG A 91 -28.46 -2.34 -7.82
C ARG A 91 -29.44 -3.42 -8.29
N ALA A 92 -30.05 -4.15 -7.35
CA ALA A 92 -31.06 -5.14 -7.68
C ALA A 92 -32.30 -4.49 -8.30
N PHE A 93 -32.78 -3.38 -7.72
CA PHE A 93 -33.99 -2.69 -8.18
C PHE A 93 -33.80 -2.00 -9.53
N ASP A 94 -32.59 -1.54 -9.82
CA ASP A 94 -32.24 -0.94 -11.11
C ASP A 94 -32.03 -2.01 -12.21
N HIS A 95 -31.91 -3.29 -11.85
CA HIS A 95 -31.70 -4.38 -12.80
C HIS A 95 -32.98 -4.65 -13.62
N PRO A 96 -32.91 -4.68 -14.97
CA PRO A 96 -34.11 -4.79 -15.82
C PRO A 96 -34.90 -6.09 -15.62
N ASP A 97 -34.22 -7.18 -15.28
CA ASP A 97 -34.85 -8.47 -15.01
C ASP A 97 -35.36 -8.65 -13.56
N TYR A 98 -35.16 -7.68 -12.67
CA TYR A 98 -35.66 -7.79 -11.29
C TYR A 98 -37.19 -7.68 -11.23
N LEU A 99 -37.83 -8.56 -10.47
CA LEU A 99 -39.28 -8.52 -10.26
C LEU A 99 -39.62 -8.07 -8.84
N PHE A 100 -39.28 -8.88 -7.84
CA PHE A 100 -39.51 -8.56 -6.43
C PHE A 100 -38.65 -9.44 -5.51
N LYS A 101 -38.68 -9.15 -4.22
CA LYS A 101 -38.03 -9.95 -3.17
C LYS A 101 -38.95 -10.17 -1.98
N ASN A 102 -38.74 -11.29 -1.30
CA ASN A 102 -39.27 -11.55 0.04
C ASN A 102 -38.08 -11.87 0.95
N ASP A 103 -38.06 -11.31 2.16
CA ASP A 103 -36.98 -11.56 3.09
C ASP A 103 -37.45 -11.45 4.54
N GLY A 104 -36.70 -12.07 5.43
CA GLY A 104 -36.93 -11.94 6.85
C GLY A 104 -35.97 -12.77 7.68
N ILE A 105 -36.48 -13.24 8.81
CA ILE A 105 -35.72 -14.02 9.79
C ILE A 105 -36.33 -15.40 10.01
N THR A 106 -35.47 -16.35 10.35
CA THR A 106 -35.85 -17.69 10.77
C THR A 106 -35.73 -17.76 12.28
N VAL A 107 -36.80 -18.18 12.95
CA VAL A 107 -36.86 -18.26 14.41
C VAL A 107 -37.32 -19.63 14.87
N GLN A 108 -36.90 -20.00 16.07
CA GLN A 108 -37.44 -21.14 16.78
C GLN A 108 -38.49 -20.65 17.78
N ARG A 109 -39.68 -21.25 17.74
CA ARG A 109 -40.75 -21.01 18.72
C ARG A 109 -41.19 -22.36 19.28
N GLY A 110 -40.80 -22.65 20.52
CA GLY A 110 -40.93 -24.00 21.07
C GLY A 110 -40.11 -25.01 20.26
N ASN A 111 -40.77 -25.99 19.65
CA ASN A 111 -40.13 -27.02 18.81
C ASN A 111 -40.24 -26.75 17.31
N GLU A 112 -40.83 -25.61 16.90
CA GLU A 112 -41.03 -25.28 15.49
C GLU A 112 -40.00 -24.28 14.99
N ILE A 113 -39.53 -24.49 13.75
CA ILE A 113 -38.72 -23.54 13.01
C ILE A 113 -39.64 -22.80 12.03
N ILE A 114 -39.69 -21.47 12.15
CA ILE A 114 -40.62 -20.62 11.44
C ILE A 114 -39.84 -19.55 10.66
N GLN A 115 -40.08 -19.48 9.35
CA GLN A 115 -39.63 -18.37 8.52
C GLN A 115 -40.65 -17.23 8.58
N LYS A 116 -40.24 -16.09 9.12
CA LYS A 116 -41.08 -14.89 9.24
C LYS A 116 -40.59 -13.84 8.26
N GLU A 117 -41.52 -13.17 7.59
CA GLU A 117 -41.20 -11.96 6.82
C GLU A 117 -40.87 -10.80 7.77
N GLY A 118 -39.92 -9.97 7.36
CA GLY A 118 -39.37 -8.90 8.20
C GLY A 118 -38.46 -9.41 9.32
N CYS A 119 -38.05 -8.50 10.20
CA CYS A 119 -37.00 -8.75 11.20
C CYS A 119 -37.49 -8.68 12.66
N CYS A 120 -38.81 -8.67 12.89
CA CYS A 120 -39.37 -8.53 14.22
C CYS A 120 -39.21 -9.85 14.99
N LEU A 121 -38.44 -9.85 16.07
CA LEU A 121 -38.31 -10.97 17.01
C LEU A 121 -39.30 -10.78 18.16
N TYR A 122 -40.21 -11.73 18.36
CA TYR A 122 -41.22 -11.66 19.42
C TYR A 122 -40.72 -12.31 20.71
N PRO A 123 -41.28 -11.94 21.88
CA PRO A 123 -41.01 -12.64 23.13
C PRO A 123 -41.29 -14.14 23.02
N GLY A 124 -40.37 -14.96 23.52
CA GLY A 124 -40.46 -16.43 23.44
C GLY A 124 -39.95 -17.04 22.13
N GLU A 125 -39.43 -16.22 21.20
CA GLU A 125 -38.73 -16.70 20.00
C GLU A 125 -37.21 -16.64 20.19
N THR A 126 -36.52 -17.64 19.64
CA THR A 126 -35.06 -17.65 19.52
C THR A 126 -34.70 -17.39 18.06
N LEU A 127 -33.82 -16.42 17.80
CA LEU A 127 -33.33 -16.16 16.44
C LEU A 127 -32.39 -17.29 15.99
N VAL A 128 -32.72 -17.91 14.85
CA VAL A 128 -31.96 -19.02 14.26
C VAL A 128 -31.19 -18.59 13.03
N GLY A 129 -31.76 -17.70 12.22
CA GLY A 129 -31.15 -17.31 10.94
C GLY A 129 -31.85 -16.16 10.24
N GLY A 130 -31.39 -15.89 9.03
CA GLY A 130 -31.98 -14.93 8.09
C GLY A 130 -32.22 -15.59 6.76
N TRP A 131 -33.26 -15.17 6.03
CA TRP A 131 -33.57 -15.73 4.72
C TRP A 131 -33.97 -14.63 3.73
N CYS A 132 -33.75 -14.89 2.44
CA CYS A 132 -34.17 -14.04 1.34
C CYS A 132 -34.52 -14.89 0.11
N ARG A 133 -35.54 -14.43 -0.62
CA ARG A 133 -35.95 -14.90 -1.95
C ARG A 133 -35.93 -13.71 -2.89
N VAL A 134 -35.27 -13.84 -4.04
CA VAL A 134 -35.28 -12.85 -5.11
C VAL A 134 -35.83 -13.50 -6.35
N THR A 135 -36.91 -12.94 -6.90
CA THR A 135 -37.56 -13.40 -8.11
C THR A 135 -37.17 -12.47 -9.27
N PHE A 136 -36.72 -13.07 -10.37
CA PHE A 136 -36.14 -12.36 -11.51
C PHE A 136 -36.37 -13.13 -12.82
N MET A 137 -36.25 -12.43 -13.95
CA MET A 137 -36.31 -13.02 -15.27
C MET A 137 -34.93 -13.52 -15.72
N ARG A 138 -34.87 -14.71 -16.30
CA ARG A 138 -33.66 -15.22 -16.97
C ARG A 138 -34.03 -15.94 -18.25
N ASN A 139 -33.54 -15.43 -19.37
CA ASN A 139 -33.85 -15.95 -20.71
C ASN A 139 -35.38 -16.05 -20.94
N GLY A 140 -36.12 -15.02 -20.55
CA GLY A 140 -37.58 -14.96 -20.71
C GLY A 140 -38.38 -15.86 -19.76
N LYS A 141 -37.76 -16.48 -18.74
CA LYS A 141 -38.44 -17.31 -17.75
C LYS A 141 -38.21 -16.77 -16.34
N GLU A 142 -39.26 -16.79 -15.53
CA GLU A 142 -39.17 -16.46 -14.11
C GLU A 142 -38.30 -17.49 -13.38
N ARG A 143 -37.41 -17.00 -12.51
CA ARG A 143 -36.53 -17.77 -11.64
C ARG A 143 -36.54 -17.15 -10.26
N THR A 144 -36.28 -17.97 -9.25
CA THR A 144 -36.15 -17.52 -7.86
C THR A 144 -34.82 -18.00 -7.30
N ALA A 145 -34.00 -17.06 -6.84
CA ALA A 145 -32.88 -17.36 -5.96
C ALA A 145 -33.40 -17.42 -4.52
N PHE A 146 -32.89 -18.36 -3.73
CA PHE A 146 -33.21 -18.48 -2.30
C PHE A 146 -31.92 -18.66 -1.52
N LYS A 147 -31.81 -17.90 -0.42
CA LYS A 147 -30.71 -18.04 0.54
C LYS A 147 -31.26 -18.04 1.95
N GLU A 148 -30.72 -18.93 2.78
CA GLU A 148 -30.95 -18.96 4.21
C GLU A 148 -29.60 -19.18 4.91
N VAL A 149 -29.34 -18.37 5.93
CA VAL A 149 -28.06 -18.33 6.63
C VAL A 149 -28.28 -18.47 8.13
N ALA A 150 -27.40 -19.23 8.79
CA ALA A 150 -27.48 -19.47 10.21
C ALA A 150 -26.95 -18.26 11.01
N PHE A 151 -27.68 -17.83 12.03
CA PHE A 151 -27.27 -16.72 12.88
C PHE A 151 -25.93 -16.98 13.58
N ALA A 152 -25.69 -18.22 13.99
CA ALA A 152 -24.48 -18.64 14.69
C ALA A 152 -23.20 -18.48 13.86
N GLU A 153 -23.29 -18.56 12.53
CA GLU A 153 -22.13 -18.47 11.63
C GLU A 153 -21.60 -17.03 11.51
N TYR A 154 -22.49 -16.03 11.56
CA TYR A 154 -22.14 -14.63 11.29
C TYR A 154 -22.07 -13.76 12.56
N ASN A 155 -22.70 -14.18 13.66
CA ASN A 155 -22.72 -13.40 14.89
C ASN A 155 -21.39 -13.49 15.66
N LYS A 156 -20.48 -12.55 15.38
CA LYS A 156 -19.21 -12.38 16.10
C LYS A 156 -19.34 -11.59 17.43
N GLY A 157 -20.55 -11.37 17.94
CA GLY A 157 -20.78 -10.68 19.22
C GLY A 157 -20.46 -9.18 19.22
N GLN A 158 -20.36 -8.57 18.03
CA GLN A 158 -20.07 -7.13 17.87
C GLN A 158 -21.29 -6.26 18.21
N ALA A 159 -21.10 -4.96 18.44
CA ALA A 159 -22.13 -4.05 18.97
C ALA A 159 -23.44 -4.03 18.16
N ASN A 160 -23.36 -4.00 16.83
CA ASN A 160 -24.54 -4.03 15.95
C ASN A 160 -25.28 -5.38 16.01
N TRP A 161 -24.55 -6.48 16.15
CA TRP A 161 -25.13 -7.81 16.29
C TRP A 161 -25.81 -8.03 17.64
N LYS A 162 -25.29 -7.40 18.70
CA LYS A 162 -25.93 -7.39 20.02
C LYS A 162 -27.21 -6.53 20.05
N SER A 163 -27.19 -5.38 19.38
CA SER A 163 -28.29 -4.41 19.43
C SER A 163 -29.40 -4.67 18.41
N LYS A 164 -29.06 -5.19 17.22
CA LYS A 164 -29.98 -5.40 16.08
C LYS A 164 -29.77 -6.77 15.39
N PRO A 165 -29.79 -7.89 16.13
CA PRO A 165 -29.41 -9.21 15.60
C PRO A 165 -30.23 -9.65 14.38
N GLY A 166 -31.57 -9.49 14.42
CA GLY A 166 -32.45 -9.87 13.32
C GLY A 166 -32.20 -9.07 12.04
N THR A 167 -32.00 -7.75 12.15
CA THR A 167 -31.67 -6.89 11.01
C THR A 167 -30.30 -7.25 10.41
N MET A 168 -29.33 -7.57 11.25
CA MET A 168 -27.98 -7.93 10.80
C MET A 168 -27.96 -9.24 10.01
N ILE A 169 -28.59 -10.31 10.52
CA ILE A 169 -28.60 -11.59 9.81
C ILE A 169 -29.45 -11.55 8.54
N ASN A 170 -30.54 -10.79 8.55
CA ASN A 170 -31.34 -10.55 7.36
C ASN A 170 -30.53 -9.80 6.27
N LYS A 171 -29.69 -8.81 6.66
CA LYS A 171 -28.79 -8.15 5.70
C LYS A 171 -27.86 -9.16 5.01
N VAL A 172 -27.27 -10.09 5.77
CA VAL A 172 -26.40 -11.13 5.19
C VAL A 172 -27.18 -11.95 4.16
N ALA A 173 -28.34 -12.47 4.54
CA ALA A 173 -29.20 -13.26 3.67
C ALA A 173 -29.57 -12.52 2.37
N VAL A 174 -29.98 -11.25 2.49
CA VAL A 174 -30.33 -10.41 1.34
C VAL A 174 -29.12 -10.19 0.44
N SER A 175 -27.97 -9.83 1.01
CA SER A 175 -26.76 -9.56 0.22
C SER A 175 -26.33 -10.79 -0.58
N GLN A 176 -26.34 -11.98 0.03
CA GLN A 176 -26.00 -13.21 -0.66
C GLN A 176 -27.04 -13.58 -1.73
N CYS A 177 -28.34 -13.40 -1.44
CA CYS A 177 -29.41 -13.78 -2.36
C CYS A 177 -29.44 -12.90 -3.61
N VAL A 178 -29.22 -11.58 -3.48
CA VAL A 178 -29.15 -10.70 -4.67
C VAL A 178 -27.91 -10.99 -5.52
N ARG A 179 -26.79 -11.38 -4.90
CA ARG A 179 -25.59 -11.81 -5.63
C ARG A 179 -25.83 -13.11 -6.40
N ASP A 180 -26.54 -14.07 -5.80
CA ASP A 180 -26.93 -15.31 -6.50
C ASP A 180 -27.90 -15.04 -7.66
N ALA A 181 -28.80 -14.07 -7.51
CA ALA A 181 -29.72 -13.67 -8.58
C ALA A 181 -28.99 -12.99 -9.75
N PHE A 182 -28.12 -12.02 -9.46
CA PHE A 182 -27.44 -11.18 -10.47
C PHE A 182 -25.91 -11.20 -10.32
N PRO A 183 -25.23 -12.34 -10.52
CA PRO A 183 -23.82 -12.49 -10.17
C PRO A 183 -22.89 -11.48 -10.87
N LYS A 184 -23.16 -11.17 -12.15
CA LYS A 184 -22.38 -10.21 -12.94
C LYS A 184 -22.38 -8.79 -12.35
N ASP A 185 -23.49 -8.42 -11.73
CA ASP A 185 -23.68 -7.07 -11.20
C ASP A 185 -22.99 -6.90 -9.84
N TYR A 186 -22.60 -7.99 -9.18
CA TYR A 186 -22.00 -7.94 -7.85
C TYR A 186 -20.64 -8.65 -7.76
N GLU A 187 -19.97 -8.85 -8.90
CA GLU A 187 -18.59 -9.33 -8.92
C GLU A 187 -17.72 -8.45 -8.03
N GLY A 188 -16.90 -9.04 -7.14
CA GLY A 188 -16.04 -8.29 -6.21
C GLY A 188 -16.73 -7.71 -4.98
N MET A 189 -18.02 -8.03 -4.73
CA MET A 189 -18.77 -7.59 -3.55
C MET A 189 -18.95 -8.71 -2.49
N TYR A 190 -17.99 -9.64 -2.44
CA TYR A 190 -17.98 -10.72 -1.46
C TYR A 190 -17.42 -10.21 -0.13
N SER A 191 -18.00 -10.64 1.00
CA SER A 191 -17.33 -10.39 2.27
C SER A 191 -16.14 -11.34 2.42
N GLU A 192 -15.15 -10.94 3.22
CA GLU A 192 -13.99 -11.78 3.54
C GLU A 192 -14.42 -13.14 4.10
N ASP A 193 -15.37 -13.15 5.06
CA ASP A 193 -15.94 -14.36 5.64
C ASP A 193 -16.52 -15.30 4.57
N GLU A 194 -17.14 -14.76 3.52
CA GLU A 194 -17.69 -15.54 2.41
C GLU A 194 -16.60 -16.07 1.47
N MET A 195 -15.54 -15.30 1.24
CA MET A 195 -14.40 -15.74 0.45
C MET A 195 -13.61 -16.83 1.17
N ILE A 196 -13.52 -16.78 2.51
CA ILE A 196 -12.97 -17.86 3.33
C ILE A 196 -13.87 -19.10 3.23
N ALA A 197 -15.19 -18.92 3.40
CA ALA A 197 -16.15 -20.02 3.31
C ALA A 197 -16.17 -20.69 1.93
N SER A 198 -15.91 -19.94 0.84
CA SER A 198 -15.78 -20.49 -0.51
C SER A 198 -14.41 -21.09 -0.81
N GLY A 199 -13.44 -21.00 0.11
CA GLY A 199 -12.05 -21.43 -0.09
C GLY A 199 -11.26 -20.56 -1.07
N ALA A 200 -11.76 -19.36 -1.39
CA ALA A 200 -11.09 -18.43 -2.31
C ALA A 200 -9.89 -17.73 -1.65
N ILE A 201 -9.90 -17.61 -0.32
CA ILE A 201 -8.77 -17.13 0.49
C ILE A 201 -8.55 -18.08 1.68
N PRO A 202 -7.29 -18.33 2.08
CA PRO A 202 -7.01 -19.09 3.30
C PRO A 202 -7.61 -18.39 4.52
N ALA A 203 -8.05 -19.17 5.52
CA ALA A 203 -8.55 -18.63 6.79
C ALA A 203 -7.48 -17.86 7.60
N GLU A 204 -6.20 -18.08 7.27
CA GLU A 204 -5.06 -17.33 7.81
C GLU A 204 -4.51 -16.42 6.71
N TYR A 205 -4.70 -15.11 6.86
CA TYR A 205 -4.04 -14.12 6.01
C TYR A 205 -2.60 -13.93 6.49
N ARG A 206 -1.64 -14.09 5.59
CA ARG A 206 -0.29 -13.59 5.79
C ARG A 206 -0.26 -12.19 5.23
N GLU A 207 -0.09 -11.17 6.09
CA GLU A 207 0.35 -9.87 5.62
C GLU A 207 1.59 -10.13 4.77
N LEU A 208 1.49 -9.86 3.46
CA LEU A 208 2.70 -9.51 2.75
C LEU A 208 3.11 -8.21 3.43
N ASP A 209 4.16 -8.30 4.26
CA ASP A 209 4.86 -7.11 4.72
C ASP A 209 4.91 -6.16 3.53
N ASP A 210 4.61 -4.86 3.75
CA ASP A 210 4.97 -3.80 2.80
C ASP A 210 6.29 -4.25 2.20
N PRO A 211 6.43 -4.37 0.86
CA PRO A 211 7.70 -4.76 0.30
C PRO A 211 8.68 -3.80 0.97
N LYS A 212 9.53 -4.36 1.86
CA LYS A 212 10.65 -3.61 2.41
C LYS A 212 11.21 -2.96 1.16
N PRO A 213 11.28 -1.62 1.10
CA PRO A 213 11.77 -0.96 -0.09
C PRO A 213 12.97 -1.77 -0.51
N GLU A 214 12.86 -2.45 -1.67
CA GLU A 214 13.92 -3.34 -2.14
C GLU A 214 15.17 -2.55 -1.87
N GLU A 215 16.03 -3.08 -1.00
CA GLU A 215 17.27 -2.39 -0.66
C GLU A 215 17.90 -2.13 -2.01
N GLN A 216 17.78 -0.88 -2.48
CA GLN A 216 18.59 -0.37 -3.55
C GLN A 216 19.98 -0.78 -3.11
N PRO A 217 20.71 -1.57 -3.92
CA PRO A 217 21.97 -2.15 -3.48
C PRO A 217 22.73 -1.03 -2.80
N ALA A 218 23.01 -1.22 -1.50
CA ALA A 218 23.54 -0.18 -0.64
C ALA A 218 24.58 0.59 -1.46
N GLU A 219 24.34 1.88 -1.71
CA GLU A 219 25.45 2.75 -2.05
C GLU A 219 26.41 2.55 -0.89
N GLU A 220 27.51 1.81 -1.13
CA GLU A 220 28.56 1.60 -0.15
C GLU A 220 28.82 2.97 0.47
N GLU A 221 28.60 3.10 1.78
CA GLU A 221 28.85 4.35 2.48
C GLU A 221 30.31 4.72 2.24
N ASP A 222 30.55 5.60 1.28
CA ASP A 222 31.88 6.03 0.88
C ASP A 222 32.44 6.89 2.03
N PRO A 223 33.28 6.29 2.91
CA PRO A 223 33.56 6.88 4.19
C PRO A 223 34.50 8.07 4.00
N VAL A 224 34.37 9.08 4.86
CA VAL A 224 35.29 10.22 4.86
C VAL A 224 36.68 9.74 5.29
N ILE A 225 37.72 10.21 4.59
CA ILE A 225 39.11 9.85 4.91
C ILE A 225 39.52 10.28 6.32
N SER A 226 40.40 9.50 6.94
CA SER A 226 40.94 9.82 8.26
C SER A 226 41.94 10.99 8.19
N GLN A 227 42.22 11.59 9.35
CA GLN A 227 43.24 12.64 9.48
C GLN A 227 44.63 12.12 9.08
N GLU A 228 44.93 10.84 9.33
CA GLU A 228 46.19 10.21 8.94
C GLU A 228 46.33 10.07 7.43
N GLN A 229 45.29 9.63 6.73
CA GLN A 229 45.29 9.51 5.27
C GLN A 229 45.48 10.87 4.59
N ARG A 230 44.85 11.91 5.14
CA ARG A 230 45.07 13.29 4.70
C ARG A 230 46.55 13.70 4.87
N GLN A 231 47.17 13.40 6.00
CA GLN A 231 48.58 13.71 6.24
C GLN A 231 49.51 12.95 5.29
N GLN A 232 49.21 11.68 4.98
CA GLN A 232 49.99 10.86 4.06
C GLN A 232 49.97 11.43 2.64
N LEU A 233 48.82 11.90 2.15
CA LEU A 233 48.70 12.54 0.82
C LEU A 233 49.62 13.75 0.68
N PHE A 234 49.60 14.66 1.67
CA PHE A 234 50.48 15.83 1.64
C PHE A 234 51.95 15.45 1.79
N LYS A 235 52.28 14.46 2.64
CA LYS A 235 53.66 14.00 2.81
C LYS A 235 54.21 13.38 1.52
N ALA A 236 53.41 12.61 0.80
CA ALA A 236 53.79 12.01 -0.49
C ALA A 236 54.06 13.09 -1.55
N ALA A 237 53.20 14.09 -1.66
CA ALA A 237 53.41 15.21 -2.59
C ALA A 237 54.65 16.04 -2.23
N GLN A 238 54.84 16.35 -0.94
CA GLN A 238 56.00 17.12 -0.47
C GLN A 238 57.32 16.38 -0.65
N ALA A 239 57.34 15.05 -0.55
CA ALA A 239 58.53 14.25 -0.76
C ALA A 239 59.03 14.29 -2.22
N ASN A 240 58.12 14.41 -3.19
CA ASN A 240 58.47 14.41 -4.62
C ASN A 240 58.71 15.82 -5.18
N PHE A 241 58.00 16.84 -4.67
CA PHE A 241 58.04 18.20 -5.24
C PHE A 241 58.61 19.27 -4.28
N GLY A 242 58.87 18.92 -3.01
CA GLY A 242 59.21 19.87 -1.95
C GLY A 242 57.97 20.50 -1.29
N LYS A 243 58.18 21.20 -0.18
CA LYS A 243 57.08 21.62 0.72
C LYS A 243 56.03 22.52 0.04
N ASP A 244 56.47 23.57 -0.64
CA ASP A 244 55.57 24.57 -1.21
C ASP A 244 54.93 24.11 -2.54
N LYS A 245 55.73 23.50 -3.42
CA LYS A 245 55.24 22.95 -4.70
C LYS A 245 54.35 21.73 -4.48
N GLY A 246 54.69 20.83 -3.55
CA GLY A 246 53.87 19.66 -3.23
C GLY A 246 52.47 20.03 -2.71
N ASN A 247 52.36 21.06 -1.88
CA ASN A 247 51.06 21.57 -1.42
C ASN A 247 50.24 22.17 -2.57
N ALA A 248 50.88 22.87 -3.51
CA ALA A 248 50.22 23.43 -4.69
C ALA A 248 49.70 22.32 -5.62
N VAL A 249 50.47 21.25 -5.82
CA VAL A 249 50.07 20.08 -6.63
C VAL A 249 48.86 19.37 -6.02
N VAL A 250 48.84 19.13 -4.70
CA VAL A 250 47.64 18.54 -4.06
C VAL A 250 46.43 19.45 -4.22
N LYS A 251 46.62 20.77 -4.12
CA LYS A 251 45.54 21.74 -4.29
C LYS A 251 44.97 21.74 -5.72
N SER A 252 45.80 21.66 -6.75
CA SER A 252 45.31 21.60 -8.13
C SER A 252 44.54 20.31 -8.41
N ILE A 253 45.01 19.17 -7.90
CA ILE A 253 44.33 17.87 -8.10
C ILE A 253 42.95 17.87 -7.43
N ILE A 254 42.81 18.41 -6.22
CA ILE A 254 41.49 18.45 -5.56
C ILE A 254 40.54 19.45 -6.22
N GLU A 255 41.05 20.56 -6.76
CA GLU A 255 40.25 21.53 -7.53
C GLU A 255 39.73 20.93 -8.84
N GLU A 256 40.55 20.11 -9.54
CA GLU A 256 40.11 19.32 -10.71
C GLU A 256 38.95 18.37 -10.36
N MET A 257 38.90 17.88 -9.12
CA MET A 257 37.83 17.03 -8.62
C MET A 257 36.67 17.80 -7.98
N GLY A 258 36.62 19.13 -8.16
CA GLY A 258 35.55 19.99 -7.66
C GLY A 258 35.57 20.22 -6.15
N LEU A 259 36.69 19.94 -5.48
CA LEU A 259 36.85 20.14 -4.05
C LEU A 259 37.69 21.38 -3.75
N THR A 260 37.26 22.18 -2.78
CA THR A 260 38.00 23.36 -2.29
C THR A 260 38.96 23.03 -1.15
N SER A 261 38.84 21.83 -0.57
CA SER A 261 39.62 21.37 0.57
C SER A 261 39.64 19.85 0.65
N THR A 262 40.70 19.31 1.26
CA THR A 262 40.79 17.88 1.60
C THR A 262 40.00 17.51 2.87
N THR A 263 39.41 18.49 3.58
CA THR A 263 38.56 18.23 4.75
C THR A 263 37.22 17.65 4.30
N GLY A 264 36.83 16.49 4.83
CA GLY A 264 35.55 15.86 4.46
C GLY A 264 35.59 15.10 3.13
N MET A 265 36.78 14.91 2.54
CA MET A 265 36.96 14.15 1.30
C MET A 265 36.57 12.68 1.52
N LYS A 266 35.76 12.12 0.62
CA LYS A 266 35.37 10.71 0.66
C LYS A 266 36.46 9.80 0.12
N MET A 267 36.49 8.54 0.54
CA MET A 267 37.52 7.55 0.17
C MET A 267 37.62 7.33 -1.34
N SER A 268 36.49 7.28 -2.04
CA SER A 268 36.47 7.12 -3.51
C SER A 268 37.16 8.28 -4.22
N THR A 269 37.03 9.49 -3.69
CA THR A 269 37.66 10.69 -4.24
C THR A 269 39.14 10.71 -3.85
N TYR A 270 39.47 10.32 -2.62
CA TYR A 270 40.86 10.18 -2.18
C TYR A 270 41.67 9.21 -3.04
N ASN A 271 41.11 8.04 -3.37
CA ASN A 271 41.79 7.06 -4.23
C ASN A 271 42.15 7.66 -5.60
N LYS A 272 41.23 8.42 -6.20
CA LYS A 272 41.48 9.13 -7.46
C LYS A 272 42.54 10.21 -7.30
N VAL A 273 42.51 10.99 -6.21
CA VAL A 273 43.51 12.02 -5.93
C VAL A 273 44.91 11.42 -5.78
N VAL A 274 45.02 10.26 -5.11
CA VAL A 274 46.29 9.54 -4.94
C VAL A 274 46.78 8.98 -6.27
N GLU A 275 45.91 8.35 -7.07
CA GLU A 275 46.26 7.86 -8.40
C GLU A 275 46.79 8.99 -9.29
N ARG A 276 46.09 10.12 -9.31
CA ARG A 276 46.52 11.30 -10.07
C ARG A 276 47.84 11.88 -9.57
N LEU A 277 48.07 11.89 -8.26
CA LEU A 277 49.34 12.31 -7.68
C LEU A 277 50.49 11.38 -8.12
N VAL A 278 50.26 10.07 -8.16
CA VAL A 278 51.25 9.09 -8.64
C VAL A 278 51.60 9.34 -10.10
N GLU A 279 50.62 9.58 -10.97
CA GLU A 279 50.86 9.91 -12.39
C GLU A 279 51.71 11.18 -12.56
N ILE A 280 51.44 12.22 -11.76
CA ILE A 280 52.21 13.48 -11.82
C ILE A 280 53.63 13.25 -11.28
N CYS A 281 53.80 12.45 -10.22
CA CYS A 281 55.12 12.07 -9.71
C CYS A 281 55.94 11.27 -10.72
N THR A 282 55.33 10.29 -11.41
CA THR A 282 56.04 9.46 -12.39
C THR A 282 56.45 10.28 -13.61
N ALA A 283 55.57 11.16 -14.10
CA ALA A 283 55.92 12.10 -15.17
C ALA A 283 57.08 13.02 -14.76
N HIS A 284 57.01 13.61 -13.56
CA HIS A 284 58.06 14.50 -13.07
C HIS A 284 59.41 13.79 -12.90
N LYS A 285 59.41 12.53 -12.45
CA LYS A 285 60.63 11.74 -12.32
C LYS A 285 61.23 11.40 -13.68
N ALA A 286 60.40 11.05 -14.67
CA ALA A 286 60.85 10.80 -16.03
C ALA A 286 61.44 12.06 -16.69
N GLU A 287 60.87 13.24 -16.42
CA GLU A 287 61.43 14.52 -16.86
C GLU A 287 62.81 14.79 -16.24
N LEU A 288 62.97 14.57 -14.94
CA LEU A 288 64.26 14.73 -14.26
C LEU A 288 65.32 13.75 -14.79
N GLU A 289 64.94 12.49 -15.04
CA GLU A 289 65.84 11.48 -15.62
C GLU A 289 66.23 11.81 -17.07
N ALA A 290 65.32 12.39 -17.87
CA ALA A 290 65.61 12.87 -19.21
C ALA A 290 66.52 14.12 -19.23
N GLU A 291 66.35 15.03 -18.25
CA GLU A 291 67.24 16.17 -18.05
C GLU A 291 68.65 15.76 -17.57
N GLU A 292 68.76 14.70 -16.77
CA GLU A 292 70.07 14.13 -16.39
C GLU A 292 70.74 13.38 -17.54
N ALA A 293 69.99 12.65 -18.37
CA ALA A 293 70.51 11.97 -19.56
C ALA A 293 71.04 12.96 -20.62
N THR A 294 70.32 14.06 -20.85
CA THR A 294 70.76 15.12 -21.78
C THR A 294 71.97 15.91 -21.27
N LYS A 295 72.18 16.01 -19.95
CA LYS A 295 73.41 16.57 -19.36
C LYS A 295 74.60 15.63 -19.46
N ASN A 296 74.41 14.31 -19.43
CA ASN A 296 75.49 13.33 -19.61
C ASN A 296 75.92 13.16 -21.07
N ASP A 297 75.00 13.28 -22.04
CA ASP A 297 75.35 13.26 -23.47
C ASP A 297 76.08 14.53 -23.94
N GLY A 298 75.91 15.65 -23.24
CA GLY A 298 76.65 16.90 -23.50
C GLY A 298 78.10 16.92 -22.98
N ALA A 299 78.56 15.87 -22.28
CA ALA A 299 79.92 15.76 -21.74
C ALA A 299 80.82 14.78 -22.51
N ALA A 300 80.35 14.23 -23.64
CA ALA A 300 81.11 13.29 -24.49
C ALA A 300 81.50 13.86 -25.87
N GLU A 301 81.31 15.16 -26.12
CA GLU A 301 81.92 15.89 -27.24
C GLU A 301 82.79 17.04 -26.72
N GLU A 302 83.96 16.68 -26.19
CA GLU A 302 85.21 17.47 -26.28
C GLU A 302 86.40 16.53 -26.48
#